data_AF-H3CAX6-F1
#
_entry.id   AF-H3CAX6-F1
#
_cell.length_a   1.000
_cell.length_b   1.000
_cell.length_c   1.000
_cell.angle_alpha   90.00
_cell.angle_beta   90.00
_cell.angle_gamma   90.00
#
_symmetry.space_group_name_H-M   'P 1'
#
loop_
_entity.id
_entity.type
_entity.pdbx_description
1 polymer ?
#
loop_
_entity_poly.entity_id
_entity_poly.type
_entity_poly.pdbx_seq_one_letter_code
_entity_poly.pdbx_strand_id
1 'polypeptide(L)'
;GKLASRLEEVKNPWRQGATLELSHNEAARLATDALLELGEKEYRRVLAEERELNFLSPLELRYIGQHAARSGSPDGPAERDCGDADAVSELTSGTYFPMMSDEEPPMLELGWPESPKRYGPSETQIYFQRDKSHNVKDLIRSLIDKAGKVIAIVMDIFTDVDLLCDLMEASNKRRVPVYVLLDEKNLEYFTDMCSALDITNSHLSNMRIRSVCGDTYCTKSGKKFSGQVLEKFMIIDCEEVLAGSYSFTWLSAQVHSNMVMHFCGRIADSFDREFRCLYADSQVIPCFSSPEEEGLAYYPSLQTVMAPGLAVGQRRSSDNSSSQSSNSVSSVKAAPGLASNAVYRVTQGSDRKEPG
;
A
#
# COMPACT_ATOMS: atom_id res chain seq x y z
N GLY A 1 12.08 27.71 13.81
CA GLY A 1 11.34 26.48 13.49
C GLY A 1 10.59 25.93 14.68
N LYS A 2 9.52 25.17 14.41
CA LYS A 2 8.65 24.55 15.42
C LYS A 2 9.38 23.47 16.24
N LEU A 3 10.22 22.67 15.58
CA LEU A 3 10.97 21.60 16.23
C LEU A 3 12.06 22.17 17.15
N ALA A 4 12.72 23.25 16.72
CA ALA A 4 13.69 23.96 17.54
C ALA A 4 13.09 24.48 18.85
N SER A 5 11.94 25.17 18.79
CA SER A 5 11.25 25.67 19.99
C SER A 5 10.85 24.54 20.93
N ARG A 6 10.28 23.45 20.39
CA ARG A 6 9.89 22.28 21.19
C ARG A 6 11.08 21.65 21.90
N LEU A 7 12.22 21.50 21.22
CA LEU A 7 13.41 20.91 21.85
C LEU A 7 13.93 21.80 22.99
N GLU A 8 13.93 23.12 22.81
CA GLU A 8 14.35 24.06 23.86
C GLU A 8 13.39 24.07 25.05
N GLU A 9 12.09 23.90 24.84
CA GLU A 9 11.14 23.70 25.94
C GLU A 9 11.42 22.42 26.72
N VAL A 10 11.65 21.30 26.03
CA VAL A 10 11.96 20.00 26.67
C VAL A 10 13.27 20.04 27.45
N LYS A 11 14.29 20.76 26.95
CA LYS A 11 15.57 20.92 27.67
C LYS A 11 15.45 21.75 28.94
N ASN A 12 14.43 22.61 29.05
CA ASN A 12 14.25 23.51 30.17
C ASN A 12 13.22 22.94 31.16
N PRO A 13 13.66 22.30 32.26
CA PRO A 13 12.76 21.62 33.21
C PRO A 13 11.77 22.57 33.92
N TRP A 14 11.98 23.88 33.79
CA TRP A 14 11.16 24.93 34.39
C TRP A 14 10.10 25.50 33.43
N ARG A 15 10.12 25.13 32.15
CA ARG A 15 9.07 25.53 31.19
C ARG A 15 7.96 24.48 31.19
N GLN A 16 6.71 24.94 31.30
CA GLN A 16 5.55 24.09 31.03
C GLN A 16 5.60 23.69 29.55
N GLY A 17 5.54 22.39 29.27
CA GLY A 17 5.56 21.89 27.90
C GLY A 17 4.38 22.42 27.10
N ALA A 18 4.62 22.85 25.86
CA ALA A 18 3.54 23.21 24.95
C ALA A 18 2.52 22.07 24.78
N THR A 19 1.26 22.44 24.52
CA THR A 19 0.22 21.48 24.11
C THR A 19 0.69 20.74 22.86
N LEU A 20 0.43 19.43 22.79
CA LEU A 20 0.82 18.59 21.66
C LEU A 20 0.19 19.13 20.37
N GLU A 21 1.01 19.81 19.56
CA GLU A 21 0.61 20.31 18.25
C GLU A 21 0.94 19.26 17.19
N LEU A 22 -0.10 18.73 16.54
CA LEU A 22 0.00 17.74 15.46
C LEU A 22 -0.11 18.41 14.07
N SER A 23 0.09 19.72 14.00
CA SER A 23 -0.06 20.50 12.76
C SER A 23 1.14 20.32 11.83
N HIS A 24 0.92 20.56 10.54
CA HIS A 24 1.95 20.51 9.51
C HIS A 24 3.12 21.48 9.82
N ASN A 25 4.35 21.03 9.60
CA ASN A 25 5.55 21.87 9.72
C ASN A 25 6.00 22.38 8.35
N GLU A 26 5.65 23.64 8.06
CA GLU A 26 5.98 24.28 6.78
C GLU A 26 7.49 24.43 6.55
N ALA A 27 8.28 24.68 7.61
CA ALA A 27 9.73 24.77 7.51
C ALA A 27 10.35 23.41 7.10
N ALA A 28 9.78 22.30 7.58
CA ALA A 28 10.20 20.96 7.18
C ALA A 28 9.90 20.70 5.70
N ARG A 29 8.70 21.10 5.23
CA ARG A 29 8.31 20.99 3.82
C ARG A 29 9.27 21.78 2.91
N LEU A 30 9.56 23.04 3.24
CA LEU A 30 10.48 23.88 2.47
C LEU A 30 11.89 23.32 2.41
N ALA A 31 12.40 22.79 3.53
CA ALA A 31 13.71 22.15 3.57
C ALA A 31 13.75 20.89 2.69
N THR A 32 12.72 20.04 2.75
CA THR A 32 12.61 18.84 1.89
C THR A 32 12.49 19.18 0.41
N ASP A 33 11.72 20.22 0.04
CA ASP A 33 11.66 20.73 -1.33
C ASP A 33 13.06 21.14 -1.82
N ALA A 34 13.76 21.95 -1.02
CA ALA A 34 15.13 22.38 -1.31
C ALA A 34 16.12 21.20 -1.47
N LEU A 35 15.96 20.15 -0.65
CA LEU A 35 16.76 18.94 -0.75
C LEU A 35 16.58 18.23 -2.10
N LEU A 36 15.34 18.07 -2.56
CA LEU A 36 15.02 17.44 -3.84
C LEU A 36 15.41 18.30 -5.04
N GLU A 37 15.27 19.61 -4.90
CA GLU A 37 15.51 20.56 -5.99
C GLU A 37 17.01 20.81 -6.22
N LEU A 38 17.74 21.12 -5.15
CA LEU A 38 19.07 21.70 -5.21
C LEU A 38 20.10 20.92 -4.36
N GLY A 39 19.65 19.89 -3.63
CA GLY A 39 20.50 18.98 -2.89
C GLY A 39 20.78 19.39 -1.45
N GLU A 40 21.65 18.62 -0.81
CA GLU A 40 21.87 18.64 0.64
C GLU A 40 22.49 19.95 1.19
N LYS A 41 23.17 20.73 0.34
CA LYS A 41 23.69 22.04 0.74
C LYS A 41 22.56 23.06 0.93
N GLU A 42 21.59 23.01 0.03
CA GLU A 42 20.45 23.91 0.04
C GLU A 42 19.50 23.57 1.18
N TYR A 43 19.27 22.28 1.42
CA TYR A 43 18.58 21.78 2.61
C TYR A 43 19.10 22.43 3.91
N ARG A 44 20.42 22.44 4.10
CA ARG A 44 21.05 23.05 5.29
C ARG A 44 20.89 24.58 5.33
N ARG A 45 20.89 25.24 4.17
CA ARG A 45 20.69 26.69 4.08
C ARG A 45 19.29 27.07 4.54
N VAL A 46 18.26 26.40 4.00
CA VAL A 46 16.86 26.64 4.36
C VAL A 46 16.61 26.36 5.85
N LEU A 47 17.20 25.29 6.41
CA LEU A 47 17.10 25.03 7.86
C LEU A 47 17.67 26.18 8.71
N ALA A 48 18.79 26.77 8.28
CA ALA A 48 19.39 27.91 8.99
C ALA A 48 18.54 29.18 8.88
N GLU A 49 17.96 29.44 7.70
CA GLU A 49 17.06 30.56 7.43
C GLU A 49 15.77 30.46 8.26
N GLU A 50 15.12 29.29 8.25
CA GLU A 50 13.89 29.01 8.99
C GLU A 50 14.11 28.74 10.49
N ARG A 51 15.38 28.77 10.93
CA ARG A 51 15.82 28.45 12.31
C ARG A 51 15.25 27.11 12.79
N GLU A 52 15.25 26.11 11.92
CA GLU A 52 14.73 24.78 12.19
C GLU A 52 15.89 23.79 12.42
N LEU A 53 15.61 22.73 13.19
CA LEU A 53 16.60 21.69 13.44
C LEU A 53 16.68 20.71 12.28
N ASN A 54 17.86 20.10 12.11
CA ASN A 54 18.01 18.98 11.20
C ASN A 54 17.13 17.81 11.67
N PHE A 55 16.14 17.44 10.85
CA PHE A 55 15.19 16.37 11.17
C PHE A 55 15.42 15.12 10.31
N LEU A 56 16.05 15.25 9.14
CA LEU A 56 16.43 14.11 8.30
C LEU A 56 17.78 13.53 8.75
N SER A 57 17.79 12.21 8.94
CA SER A 57 19.00 11.45 9.19
C SER A 57 19.85 11.32 7.91
N PRO A 58 21.14 11.00 8.01
CA PRO A 58 21.98 10.74 6.83
C PRO A 58 21.47 9.60 5.94
N LEU A 59 20.73 8.64 6.53
CA LEU A 59 20.10 7.55 5.79
C LEU A 59 18.97 8.08 4.90
N GLU A 60 18.09 8.91 5.44
CA GLU A 60 16.98 9.52 4.71
C GLU A 60 17.48 10.50 3.65
N LEU A 61 18.49 11.33 3.97
CA LEU A 61 19.10 12.24 2.99
C LEU A 61 19.66 11.48 1.79
N ARG A 62 20.30 10.32 2.04
CA ARG A 62 20.81 9.45 0.96
C ARG A 62 19.67 8.82 0.17
N TYR A 63 18.65 8.30 0.85
CA TYR A 63 17.48 7.69 0.21
C TYR A 63 16.79 8.68 -0.74
N ILE A 64 16.45 9.87 -0.23
CA ILE A 64 15.81 10.92 -1.02
C ILE A 64 16.71 11.33 -2.20
N GLY A 65 18.01 11.50 -1.97
CA GLY A 65 18.95 11.87 -3.02
C GLY A 65 19.14 10.80 -4.12
N GLN A 66 19.04 9.51 -3.77
CA GLN A 66 19.17 8.40 -4.72
C GLN A 66 17.89 8.14 -5.52
N HIS A 67 16.73 8.32 -4.89
CA HIS A 67 15.43 8.02 -5.47
C HIS A 67 14.67 9.24 -6.00
N ALA A 68 15.25 10.44 -5.94
CA ALA A 68 14.75 11.60 -6.65
C ALA A 68 14.67 11.29 -8.15
N ALA A 69 13.46 11.32 -8.72
CA ALA A 69 13.27 11.10 -10.14
C ALA A 69 14.17 12.07 -10.93
N ARG A 70 15.10 11.50 -11.69
CA ARG A 70 15.88 12.28 -12.66
C ARG A 70 14.90 12.70 -13.75
N SER A 71 14.48 13.95 -13.71
CA SER A 71 13.72 14.59 -14.79
C SER A 71 14.48 14.39 -16.12
N GLY A 72 14.16 13.36 -16.91
CA GLY A 72 14.72 13.17 -18.25
C GLY A 72 15.06 11.75 -18.74
N SER A 73 14.34 10.68 -18.39
CA SER A 73 14.42 9.41 -19.17
C SER A 73 13.16 9.22 -20.02
N PRO A 74 13.25 9.15 -21.37
CA PRO A 74 12.10 9.07 -22.26
C PRO A 74 11.52 7.65 -22.48
N ASP A 75 12.01 6.62 -21.80
CA ASP A 75 11.65 5.21 -22.10
C ASP A 75 10.80 4.56 -20.99
N GLY A 76 9.70 5.21 -20.61
CA GLY A 76 8.64 4.59 -19.82
C GLY A 76 7.31 4.70 -20.57
N PRO A 77 6.47 3.65 -20.63
CA PRO A 77 5.16 3.76 -21.27
C PRO A 77 4.37 4.84 -20.53
N ALA A 78 3.80 5.77 -21.30
CA ALA A 78 3.11 6.97 -20.85
C ALA A 78 2.37 6.76 -19.51
N GLU A 79 2.99 7.23 -18.42
CA GLU A 79 2.27 7.46 -17.16
C GLU A 79 1.08 8.34 -17.50
N ARG A 80 -0.11 7.94 -17.02
CA ARG A 80 -1.36 8.67 -17.22
C ARG A 80 -1.09 10.16 -17.05
N ASP A 81 -1.32 10.88 -18.13
CA ASP A 81 -1.14 12.30 -18.28
C ASP A 81 -1.83 13.04 -17.13
N CYS A 82 -1.04 13.47 -16.15
CA CYS A 82 -1.44 14.48 -15.18
C CYS A 82 -1.38 15.90 -15.79
N GLY A 83 -1.21 16.01 -17.11
CA GLY A 83 -1.00 17.26 -17.85
C GLY A 83 -2.24 18.10 -18.15
N ASP A 84 -3.46 17.68 -17.79
CA ASP A 84 -4.68 18.51 -18.00
C ASP A 84 -5.29 19.06 -16.69
N ALA A 85 -4.73 18.69 -15.53
CA ALA A 85 -5.18 19.21 -14.23
C ALA A 85 -4.41 20.47 -13.77
N ASP A 86 -3.25 20.75 -14.37
CA ASP A 86 -2.35 21.83 -13.90
C ASP A 86 -2.86 23.23 -14.29
N ALA A 87 -3.62 23.34 -15.39
CA ALA A 87 -4.17 24.63 -15.85
C ALA A 87 -5.30 25.19 -14.96
N VAL A 88 -5.86 24.39 -14.04
CA VAL A 88 -6.89 24.82 -13.07
C VAL A 88 -6.38 24.93 -11.63
N SER A 89 -5.12 24.54 -11.39
CA SER A 89 -4.52 24.51 -10.04
C SER A 89 -4.08 25.89 -9.54
N GLU A 90 -3.78 26.83 -10.44
CA GLU A 90 -3.33 28.18 -10.04
C GLU A 90 -4.43 29.05 -9.39
N LEU A 91 -5.71 28.68 -9.48
CA LEU A 91 -6.84 29.53 -9.04
C LEU A 91 -7.56 29.06 -7.76
N THR A 92 -7.13 27.98 -7.10
CA THR A 92 -7.92 27.41 -5.98
C THR A 92 -7.08 26.97 -4.77
N SER A 93 -6.27 27.87 -4.21
CA SER A 93 -5.40 27.64 -3.05
C SER A 93 -6.11 27.52 -1.68
N GLY A 94 -7.39 27.13 -1.64
CA GLY A 94 -8.21 27.23 -0.43
C GLY A 94 -8.83 25.95 0.12
N THR A 95 -9.07 24.92 -0.69
CA THR A 95 -9.62 23.63 -0.23
C THR A 95 -9.67 22.67 -1.41
N TYR A 96 -8.54 22.04 -1.73
CA TYR A 96 -8.53 20.90 -2.64
C TYR A 96 -8.85 19.64 -1.83
N PHE A 97 -10.13 19.27 -1.81
CA PHE A 97 -10.51 17.87 -1.66
C PHE A 97 -10.72 17.38 -3.09
N PRO A 98 -9.81 16.60 -3.69
CA PRO A 98 -10.17 15.89 -4.90
C PRO A 98 -11.39 15.05 -4.54
N MET A 99 -12.57 15.45 -5.02
CA MET A 99 -13.63 14.48 -5.18
C MET A 99 -13.10 13.48 -6.21
N MET A 100 -13.20 12.20 -5.89
CA MET A 100 -12.87 11.02 -6.72
C MET A 100 -11.39 10.59 -6.66
N SER A 101 -11.02 9.31 -6.55
CA SER A 101 -11.70 8.11 -7.06
C SER A 101 -11.79 6.98 -6.03
N ASP A 102 -12.99 6.63 -5.59
CA ASP A 102 -13.29 5.23 -5.28
C ASP A 102 -13.33 4.48 -6.63
N GLU A 103 -12.16 4.30 -7.28
CA GLU A 103 -12.05 3.30 -8.34
C GLU A 103 -12.21 1.96 -7.63
N GLU A 104 -13.23 1.19 -8.02
CA GLU A 104 -13.43 -0.13 -7.43
C GLU A 104 -12.16 -0.95 -7.69
N PRO A 105 -11.53 -1.54 -6.66
CA PRO A 105 -10.28 -2.26 -6.81
C PRO A 105 -10.39 -3.28 -7.96
N PRO A 106 -9.38 -3.38 -8.83
CA PRO A 106 -9.43 -4.27 -9.97
C PRO A 106 -9.70 -5.70 -9.48
N MET A 107 -10.52 -6.43 -10.24
CA MET A 107 -10.83 -7.81 -9.90
C MET A 107 -9.55 -8.65 -9.90
N LEU A 108 -9.35 -9.38 -8.81
CA LEU A 108 -8.22 -10.30 -8.64
C LEU A 108 -8.33 -11.44 -9.67
N GLU A 109 -7.41 -11.44 -10.63
CA GLU A 109 -7.51 -12.18 -11.91
C GLU A 109 -7.62 -13.71 -11.76
N LEU A 110 -7.00 -14.28 -10.72
CA LEU A 110 -7.03 -15.72 -10.43
C LEU A 110 -8.23 -16.11 -9.54
N GLY A 111 -9.13 -15.17 -9.26
CA GLY A 111 -10.23 -15.32 -8.32
C GLY A 111 -9.84 -14.99 -6.88
N TRP A 112 -10.86 -14.69 -6.06
CA TRP A 112 -10.72 -14.42 -4.63
C TRP A 112 -11.89 -15.03 -3.86
N PRO A 113 -11.67 -15.72 -2.73
CA PRO A 113 -12.74 -16.29 -1.93
C PRO A 113 -13.71 -15.24 -1.41
N GLU A 114 -15.00 -15.58 -1.33
CA GLU A 114 -15.96 -14.76 -0.59
C GLU A 114 -15.63 -14.80 0.90
N SER A 115 -15.78 -13.66 1.58
CA SER A 115 -15.68 -13.55 3.02
C SER A 115 -16.62 -14.56 3.70
N PRO A 116 -16.12 -15.43 4.61
CA PRO A 116 -16.96 -16.46 5.22
C PRO A 116 -18.13 -15.84 6.00
N LYS A 117 -19.35 -16.35 5.76
CA LYS A 117 -20.60 -15.83 6.36
C LYS A 117 -20.68 -15.98 7.89
N ARG A 118 -19.82 -16.83 8.48
CA ARG A 118 -19.65 -16.97 9.92
C ARG A 118 -18.17 -17.13 10.23
N TYR A 119 -17.68 -16.28 11.13
CA TYR A 119 -16.35 -16.42 11.71
C TYR A 119 -16.44 -17.12 13.06
N GLY A 120 -15.43 -17.91 13.39
CA GLY A 120 -15.16 -18.33 14.76
C GLY A 120 -14.76 -17.14 15.65
N PRO A 121 -14.48 -17.38 16.95
CA PRO A 121 -13.89 -16.35 17.80
C PRO A 121 -12.57 -15.85 17.18
N SER A 122 -12.33 -14.53 17.23
CA SER A 122 -11.06 -13.97 16.76
C SER A 122 -9.95 -14.36 17.73
N GLU A 123 -8.99 -15.14 17.24
CA GLU A 123 -7.81 -15.55 18.01
C GLU A 123 -6.59 -14.76 17.52
N THR A 124 -5.70 -14.44 18.45
CA THR A 124 -4.44 -13.76 18.15
C THR A 124 -3.33 -14.41 18.94
N GLN A 125 -2.32 -14.90 18.23
CA GLN A 125 -1.12 -15.51 18.80
C GLN A 125 0.09 -14.72 18.37
N ILE A 126 1.05 -14.53 19.27
CA ILE A 126 2.26 -13.75 19.01
C ILE A 126 3.47 -14.66 19.19
N TYR A 127 4.31 -14.70 18.15
CA TYR A 127 5.52 -15.51 18.08
C TYR A 127 6.74 -14.61 18.10
N PHE A 128 7.66 -14.91 19.02
CA PHE A 128 8.95 -14.23 19.14
C PHE A 128 10.07 -15.20 18.78
N GLN A 129 10.88 -14.88 17.78
CA GLN A 129 11.94 -15.76 17.29
C GLN A 129 13.04 -16.07 18.33
N ARG A 130 13.15 -15.28 19.41
CA ARG A 130 14.06 -15.57 20.53
C ARG A 130 13.69 -16.86 21.27
N ASP A 131 12.42 -17.24 21.22
CA ASP A 131 11.97 -18.49 21.78
C ASP A 131 12.31 -19.61 20.80
N LYS A 132 13.37 -20.39 21.10
CA LYS A 132 13.88 -21.46 20.23
C LYS A 132 12.86 -22.58 19.97
N SER A 133 11.73 -22.57 20.65
CA SER A 133 10.61 -23.48 20.42
C SER A 133 9.79 -23.13 19.18
N HIS A 134 9.88 -21.90 18.66
CA HIS A 134 9.07 -21.40 17.56
C HIS A 134 9.93 -20.86 16.41
N ASN A 135 10.18 -21.72 15.43
CA ASN A 135 10.79 -21.29 14.17
C ASN A 135 9.72 -20.61 13.29
N VAL A 136 9.84 -19.29 13.15
CA VAL A 136 8.94 -18.47 12.32
C VAL A 136 8.91 -18.96 10.87
N LYS A 137 10.05 -19.41 10.32
CA LYS A 137 10.10 -19.96 8.97
C LYS A 137 9.23 -21.21 8.87
N ASP A 138 9.35 -22.14 9.82
CA ASP A 138 8.57 -23.39 9.81
C ASP A 138 7.07 -23.11 9.97
N LEU A 139 6.69 -22.09 10.74
CA LEU A 139 5.30 -21.62 10.83
C LEU A 139 4.79 -21.14 9.46
N ILE A 140 5.54 -20.26 8.78
CA ILE A 140 5.18 -19.78 7.43
C ILE A 140 5.04 -20.95 6.46
N ARG A 141 6.01 -21.88 6.43
CA ARG A 141 5.97 -23.07 5.58
C ARG A 141 4.75 -23.93 5.87
N SER A 142 4.42 -24.15 7.14
CA SER A 142 3.23 -24.91 7.54
C SER A 142 1.93 -24.25 7.09
N LEU A 143 1.86 -22.91 7.12
CA LEU A 143 0.68 -22.17 6.66
C LEU A 143 0.52 -22.25 5.13
N ILE A 144 1.63 -22.12 4.38
CA ILE A 144 1.62 -22.27 2.92
C ILE A 144 1.20 -23.69 2.51
N ASP A 145 1.66 -24.72 3.23
CA ASP A 145 1.29 -26.12 3.00
C ASP A 145 -0.21 -26.37 3.22
N LYS A 146 -0.78 -25.79 4.28
CA LYS A 146 -2.21 -25.95 4.63
C LYS A 146 -3.18 -25.19 3.72
N ALA A 147 -2.71 -24.16 3.00
CA ALA A 147 -3.56 -23.31 2.17
C ALA A 147 -4.34 -24.12 1.10
N GLY A 148 -5.63 -23.86 0.97
CA GLY A 148 -6.50 -24.60 0.05
C GLY A 148 -7.23 -23.76 -1.00
N LYS A 149 -7.37 -22.44 -0.76
CA LYS A 149 -8.20 -21.54 -1.57
C LYS A 149 -7.40 -20.39 -2.18
N VAL A 150 -6.61 -19.67 -1.39
CA VAL A 150 -5.81 -18.53 -1.88
C VAL A 150 -4.65 -18.22 -0.93
N ILE A 151 -3.54 -17.76 -1.50
CA ILE A 151 -2.43 -17.18 -0.75
C ILE A 151 -2.20 -15.77 -1.27
N ALA A 152 -2.16 -14.78 -0.37
CA ALA A 152 -1.83 -13.40 -0.73
C ALA A 152 -0.72 -12.89 0.18
N ILE A 153 0.32 -12.31 -0.40
CA ILE A 153 1.54 -11.91 0.29
C ILE A 153 1.85 -10.46 -0.06
N VAL A 154 2.12 -9.65 0.95
CA VAL A 154 2.77 -8.33 0.82
C VAL A 154 4.11 -8.42 1.54
N MET A 155 5.18 -8.13 0.81
CA MET A 155 6.54 -8.30 1.32
C MET A 155 7.49 -7.20 0.83
N ASP A 156 8.41 -6.77 1.69
CA ASP A 156 9.44 -5.79 1.34
C ASP A 156 10.58 -6.40 0.53
N ILE A 157 11.13 -7.55 0.96
CA ILE A 157 12.21 -8.26 0.30
C ILE A 157 11.88 -9.76 0.27
N PHE A 158 11.99 -10.36 -0.91
CA PHE A 158 11.80 -11.80 -1.11
C PHE A 158 12.99 -12.40 -1.87
N THR A 159 13.83 -13.14 -1.13
CA THR A 159 15.02 -13.85 -1.65
C THR A 159 15.19 -15.26 -1.05
N ASP A 160 14.23 -15.74 -0.26
CA ASP A 160 14.28 -17.08 0.32
C ASP A 160 13.76 -18.15 -0.66
N VAL A 161 14.69 -18.97 -1.17
CA VAL A 161 14.42 -20.02 -2.15
C VAL A 161 13.46 -21.10 -1.60
N ASP A 162 13.51 -21.41 -0.31
CA ASP A 162 12.64 -22.44 0.27
C ASP A 162 11.17 -22.00 0.22
N LEU A 163 10.91 -20.74 0.59
CA LEU A 163 9.56 -20.19 0.59
C LEU A 163 9.03 -20.03 -0.84
N LEU A 164 9.89 -19.66 -1.80
CA LEU A 164 9.50 -19.61 -3.20
C LEU A 164 9.12 -21.01 -3.72
N CYS A 165 9.89 -22.05 -3.38
CA CYS A 165 9.56 -23.42 -3.74
C CYS A 165 8.20 -23.85 -3.18
N ASP A 166 7.92 -23.54 -1.91
CA ASP A 166 6.65 -23.90 -1.27
C ASP A 166 5.45 -23.20 -1.94
N LEU A 167 5.59 -21.94 -2.33
CA LEU A 167 4.56 -21.19 -3.07
C LEU A 167 4.36 -21.76 -4.48
N MET A 168 5.44 -22.09 -5.19
CA MET A 168 5.36 -22.72 -6.50
C MET A 168 4.72 -24.11 -6.42
N GLU A 169 4.94 -24.87 -5.34
CA GLU A 169 4.27 -26.13 -5.09
C GLU A 169 2.77 -25.94 -4.83
N ALA A 170 2.39 -24.96 -4.01
CA ALA A 170 0.99 -24.58 -3.79
C ALA A 170 0.29 -24.22 -5.11
N SER A 171 0.95 -23.40 -5.91
CA SER A 171 0.44 -22.91 -7.18
C SER A 171 0.33 -24.00 -8.24
N ASN A 172 1.41 -24.74 -8.50
CA ASN A 172 1.47 -25.67 -9.63
C ASN A 172 0.87 -27.03 -9.33
N LYS A 173 1.07 -27.58 -8.12
CA LYS A 173 0.58 -28.92 -7.76
C LYS A 173 -0.82 -28.88 -7.17
N ARG A 174 -1.09 -27.95 -6.26
CA ARG A 174 -2.40 -27.82 -5.59
C ARG A 174 -3.36 -26.89 -6.31
N ARG A 175 -2.91 -26.14 -7.32
CA ARG A 175 -3.72 -25.15 -8.06
C ARG A 175 -4.31 -24.06 -7.16
N VAL A 176 -3.60 -23.71 -6.08
CA VAL A 176 -3.97 -22.60 -5.19
C VAL A 176 -3.48 -21.29 -5.81
N PRO A 177 -4.35 -20.33 -6.15
CA PRO A 177 -3.96 -19.00 -6.60
C PRO A 177 -3.03 -18.31 -5.60
N VAL A 178 -1.92 -17.75 -6.09
CA VAL A 178 -0.97 -17.00 -5.26
C VAL A 178 -0.81 -15.58 -5.79
N TYR A 179 -1.01 -14.58 -4.93
CA TYR A 179 -0.73 -13.19 -5.23
C TYR A 179 0.43 -12.69 -4.38
N VAL A 180 1.41 -12.05 -5.00
CA VAL A 180 2.60 -11.53 -4.33
C VAL A 180 2.80 -10.07 -4.73
N LEU A 181 2.72 -9.18 -3.74
CA LEU A 181 3.03 -7.76 -3.88
C LEU A 181 4.40 -7.49 -3.24
N LEU A 182 5.33 -6.97 -4.04
CA LEU A 182 6.71 -6.70 -3.64
C LEU A 182 7.02 -5.21 -3.72
N ASP A 183 7.81 -4.70 -2.78
CA ASP A 183 8.32 -3.33 -2.86
C ASP A 183 9.14 -3.11 -4.13
N GLU A 184 8.79 -2.08 -4.90
CA GLU A 184 9.43 -1.72 -6.17
C GLU A 184 10.95 -1.52 -6.01
N LYS A 185 11.40 -0.92 -4.90
CA LYS A 185 12.82 -0.60 -4.69
C LYS A 185 13.68 -1.83 -4.44
N ASN A 186 13.09 -2.95 -4.01
CA ASN A 186 13.79 -4.20 -3.74
C ASN A 186 13.48 -5.31 -4.76
N LEU A 187 12.72 -4.99 -5.82
CA LEU A 187 12.27 -5.97 -6.79
C LEU A 187 13.45 -6.65 -7.53
N GLU A 188 14.54 -5.91 -7.74
CA GLU A 188 15.75 -6.41 -8.41
C GLU A 188 16.27 -7.71 -7.78
N TYR A 189 16.24 -7.82 -6.45
CA TYR A 189 16.73 -9.01 -5.75
C TYR A 189 15.86 -10.24 -6.00
N PHE A 190 14.54 -10.05 -6.15
CA PHE A 190 13.62 -11.12 -6.48
C PHE A 190 13.81 -11.57 -7.93
N THR A 191 13.94 -10.63 -8.87
CA THR A 191 14.17 -10.95 -10.29
C THR A 191 15.50 -11.67 -10.50
N ASP A 192 16.55 -11.27 -9.78
CA ASP A 192 17.86 -11.93 -9.82
C ASP A 192 17.79 -13.36 -9.29
N MET A 193 17.07 -13.57 -8.18
CA MET A 193 16.82 -14.92 -7.65
C MET A 193 16.07 -15.79 -8.66
N CYS A 194 15.00 -15.28 -9.28
CA CYS A 194 14.24 -16.01 -10.29
C CYS A 194 15.10 -16.35 -11.52
N SER A 195 15.95 -15.41 -11.97
CA SER A 195 16.87 -15.63 -13.07
C SER A 195 17.94 -16.67 -12.71
N ALA A 196 18.46 -16.67 -11.48
CA ALA A 196 19.48 -17.62 -11.04
C ALA A 196 18.93 -19.05 -10.89
N LEU A 197 17.61 -19.19 -10.70
CA LEU A 197 16.92 -20.47 -10.56
C LEU A 197 16.24 -20.94 -11.87
N ASP A 198 16.47 -20.25 -13.00
CA ASP A 198 15.86 -20.53 -14.30
C ASP A 198 14.32 -20.60 -14.23
N ILE A 199 13.70 -19.73 -13.43
CA ILE A 199 12.24 -19.67 -13.30
C ILE A 199 11.64 -18.94 -14.51
N THR A 200 10.80 -19.64 -15.25
CA THR A 200 10.07 -19.10 -16.41
C THR A 200 8.63 -18.77 -16.06
N ASN A 201 7.96 -17.96 -16.89
CA ASN A 201 6.54 -17.62 -16.74
C ASN A 201 5.62 -18.85 -16.71
N SER A 202 6.02 -19.95 -17.37
CA SER A 202 5.28 -21.21 -17.32
C SER A 202 5.17 -21.77 -15.89
N HIS A 203 6.18 -21.55 -15.05
CA HIS A 203 6.21 -22.00 -13.66
C HIS A 203 5.37 -21.12 -12.72
N LEU A 204 4.95 -19.94 -13.19
CA LEU A 204 4.22 -18.93 -12.45
C LEU A 204 2.79 -18.73 -12.97
N SER A 205 2.27 -19.67 -13.78
CA SER A 205 0.96 -19.55 -14.44
C SER A 205 -0.23 -19.34 -13.50
N ASN A 206 -0.14 -19.80 -12.25
CA ASN A 206 -1.15 -19.56 -11.21
C ASN A 206 -0.58 -18.70 -10.06
N MET A 207 0.35 -17.80 -10.39
CA MET A 207 0.93 -16.80 -9.50
C MET A 207 0.87 -15.41 -10.16
N ARG A 208 0.47 -14.39 -9.41
CA ARG A 208 0.57 -12.99 -9.84
C ARG A 208 1.55 -12.25 -8.97
N ILE A 209 2.66 -11.84 -9.56
CA ILE A 209 3.72 -11.09 -8.90
C ILE A 209 3.67 -9.66 -9.45
N ARG A 210 3.47 -8.69 -8.56
CA ARG A 210 3.31 -7.27 -8.91
C ARG A 210 4.17 -6.42 -7.99
N SER A 211 4.54 -5.23 -8.45
CA SER A 211 5.32 -4.27 -7.68
C SER A 211 4.43 -3.20 -7.07
N VAL A 212 4.69 -2.82 -5.83
CA VAL A 212 4.01 -1.73 -5.12
C VAL A 212 5.05 -0.72 -4.65
N CYS A 213 4.68 0.55 -4.55
CA CYS A 213 5.50 1.59 -3.96
C CYS A 213 4.69 2.37 -2.92
N GLY A 214 5.38 3.01 -1.98
CA GLY A 214 4.74 3.86 -0.99
C GLY A 214 4.34 5.22 -1.58
N ASP A 215 3.82 6.09 -0.72
CA ASP A 215 3.41 7.43 -1.11
C ASP A 215 4.49 8.19 -1.89
N THR A 216 4.04 8.95 -2.89
CA THR A 216 4.92 9.80 -3.68
C THR A 216 4.92 11.22 -3.14
N TYR A 217 6.10 11.70 -2.75
CA TYR A 217 6.32 13.09 -2.39
C TYR A 217 6.63 13.91 -3.64
N CYS A 218 5.89 15.00 -3.84
CA CYS A 218 6.04 15.90 -4.99
C CYS A 218 6.37 17.33 -4.54
N THR A 219 7.43 17.91 -5.10
CA THR A 219 7.75 19.33 -4.92
C THR A 219 6.88 20.21 -5.82
N LYS A 220 6.86 21.52 -5.54
CA LYS A 220 6.20 22.51 -6.41
C LYS A 220 6.80 22.58 -7.82
N SER A 221 8.07 22.22 -7.98
CA SER A 221 8.73 22.13 -9.29
C SER A 221 8.44 20.85 -10.05
N GLY A 222 7.59 19.95 -9.52
CA GLY A 222 7.23 18.68 -10.15
C GLY A 222 8.26 17.57 -9.95
N LYS A 223 9.31 17.78 -9.16
CA LYS A 223 10.24 16.70 -8.79
C LYS A 223 9.55 15.76 -7.80
N LYS A 224 9.66 14.46 -8.04
CA LYS A 224 9.03 13.43 -7.22
C LYS A 224 10.01 12.36 -6.75
N PHE A 225 9.72 11.77 -5.60
CA PHE A 225 10.30 10.50 -5.16
C PHE A 225 9.20 9.69 -4.45
N SER A 226 9.26 8.36 -4.56
CA SER A 226 8.27 7.46 -3.95
C SER A 226 8.89 6.75 -2.76
N GLY A 227 8.09 6.56 -1.71
CA GLY A 227 8.46 5.79 -0.52
C GLY A 227 8.50 4.29 -0.76
N GLN A 228 8.88 3.54 0.28
CA GLN A 228 8.87 2.07 0.27
C GLN A 228 7.62 1.53 0.96
N VAL A 229 7.14 0.38 0.49
CA VAL A 229 6.13 -0.40 1.22
C VAL A 229 6.84 -1.27 2.24
N LEU A 230 6.70 -0.92 3.52
CA LEU A 230 7.36 -1.64 4.63
C LEU A 230 6.45 -2.68 5.30
N GLU A 231 5.18 -2.74 4.87
CA GLU A 231 4.19 -3.69 5.35
C GLU A 231 4.56 -5.11 4.97
N LYS A 232 4.38 -6.02 5.91
CA LYS A 232 4.72 -7.44 5.76
C LYS A 232 3.62 -8.28 6.35
N PHE A 233 2.80 -8.85 5.48
CA PHE A 233 1.76 -9.78 5.89
C PHE A 233 1.42 -10.80 4.81
N MET A 234 0.87 -11.92 5.25
CA MET A 234 0.41 -13.02 4.41
C MET A 234 -1.00 -13.40 4.84
N ILE A 235 -1.92 -13.49 3.90
CA ILE A 235 -3.29 -13.95 4.08
C ILE A 235 -3.41 -15.35 3.48
N ILE A 236 -3.95 -16.29 4.27
CA ILE A 236 -4.23 -17.66 3.84
C ILE A 236 -5.74 -17.87 3.88
N ASP A 237 -6.30 -18.28 2.74
CA ASP A 237 -7.71 -18.67 2.56
C ASP A 237 -8.75 -17.62 2.98
N CYS A 238 -8.34 -16.36 3.13
CA CYS A 238 -9.13 -15.25 3.69
C CYS A 238 -9.62 -15.50 5.14
N GLU A 239 -8.95 -16.40 5.88
CA GLU A 239 -9.34 -16.82 7.23
C GLU A 239 -8.22 -16.57 8.25
N GLU A 240 -6.98 -16.77 7.83
CA GLU A 240 -5.78 -16.61 8.67
C GLU A 240 -4.87 -15.53 8.09
N VAL A 241 -4.29 -14.71 8.98
CA VAL A 241 -3.31 -13.68 8.60
C VAL A 241 -2.07 -13.80 9.46
N LEU A 242 -0.92 -13.73 8.83
CA LEU A 242 0.37 -13.67 9.49
C LEU A 242 1.02 -12.31 9.17
N ALA A 243 1.27 -11.47 10.17
CA ALA A 243 1.88 -10.15 9.98
C ALA A 243 3.02 -9.90 10.97
N GLY A 244 4.07 -9.18 10.56
CA GLY A 244 5.19 -8.95 11.46
C GLY A 244 6.41 -8.27 10.85
N SER A 245 7.57 -8.51 11.44
CA SER A 245 8.85 -7.94 10.99
C SER A 245 9.64 -8.87 10.06
N TYR A 246 9.18 -10.11 9.85
CA TYR A 246 9.92 -11.14 9.13
C TYR A 246 9.86 -10.92 7.61
N SER A 247 10.97 -10.50 7.01
CA SER A 247 11.14 -10.49 5.55
C SER A 247 11.49 -11.89 5.02
N PHE A 248 11.11 -12.23 3.80
CA PHE A 248 11.42 -13.54 3.19
C PHE A 248 12.86 -13.60 2.70
N THR A 249 13.80 -13.60 3.64
CA THR A 249 15.25 -13.65 3.38
C THR A 249 15.91 -14.69 4.28
N TRP A 250 17.06 -15.21 3.85
CA TRP A 250 17.85 -16.12 4.67
C TRP A 250 18.28 -15.50 6.01
N LEU A 251 18.59 -14.19 6.02
CA LEU A 251 18.99 -13.48 7.24
C LEU A 251 17.84 -13.39 8.25
N SER A 252 16.60 -13.21 7.80
CA SER A 252 15.43 -13.26 8.70
C SER A 252 15.27 -14.61 9.38
N ALA A 253 15.56 -15.70 8.66
CA ALA A 253 15.51 -17.05 9.22
C ALA A 253 16.62 -17.32 10.25
N GLN A 254 17.84 -16.83 10.00
CA GLN A 254 19.03 -17.27 10.72
C GLN A 254 19.60 -16.27 11.73
N VAL A 255 19.52 -14.98 11.44
CA VAL A 255 20.30 -13.95 12.14
C VAL A 255 19.42 -12.91 12.81
N HIS A 256 18.39 -12.41 12.12
CA HIS A 256 17.53 -11.35 12.65
C HIS A 256 16.59 -11.88 13.74
N SER A 257 16.24 -10.99 14.67
CA SER A 257 15.29 -11.28 15.74
C SER A 257 13.93 -10.72 15.35
N ASN A 258 13.07 -11.55 14.78
CA ASN A 258 11.75 -11.13 14.31
C ASN A 258 10.62 -11.40 15.31
N MET A 259 9.53 -10.66 15.14
CA MET A 259 8.25 -10.89 15.78
C MET A 259 7.20 -11.08 14.70
N VAL A 260 6.31 -12.05 14.90
CA VAL A 260 5.20 -12.33 14.00
C VAL A 260 3.93 -12.55 14.80
N MET A 261 2.83 -12.00 14.31
CA MET A 261 1.49 -12.14 14.87
C MET A 261 0.65 -12.95 13.91
N HIS A 262 0.05 -14.01 14.43
CA HIS A 262 -0.89 -14.86 13.72
C HIS A 262 -2.30 -14.52 14.20
N PHE A 263 -3.13 -14.11 13.27
CA PHE A 263 -4.50 -13.68 13.48
C PHE A 263 -5.45 -14.66 12.78
N CYS A 264 -6.53 -15.02 13.46
CA CYS A 264 -7.60 -15.85 12.90
C CYS A 264 -8.96 -15.17 13.10
N GLY A 265 -9.86 -15.32 12.12
CA GLY A 265 -11.23 -14.83 12.17
C GLY A 265 -11.42 -13.45 11.52
N ARG A 266 -12.40 -12.66 12.01
CA ARG A 266 -12.86 -11.41 11.37
C ARG A 266 -11.79 -10.36 11.06
N ILE A 267 -10.67 -10.39 11.78
CA ILE A 267 -9.59 -9.43 11.54
C ILE A 267 -8.92 -9.64 10.17
N ALA A 268 -9.05 -10.84 9.57
CA ALA A 268 -8.61 -11.11 8.22
C ALA A 268 -9.29 -10.19 7.18
N ASP A 269 -10.52 -9.75 7.42
CA ASP A 269 -11.26 -8.86 6.50
C ASP A 269 -10.58 -7.49 6.35
N SER A 270 -9.99 -6.98 7.44
CA SER A 270 -9.25 -5.71 7.40
C SER A 270 -7.99 -5.83 6.55
N PHE A 271 -7.29 -6.97 6.63
CA PHE A 271 -6.11 -7.23 5.80
C PHE A 271 -6.48 -7.54 4.35
N ASP A 272 -7.61 -8.21 4.09
CA ASP A 272 -8.13 -8.40 2.73
C ASP A 272 -8.40 -7.04 2.07
N ARG A 273 -9.07 -6.13 2.78
CA ARG A 273 -9.30 -4.77 2.29
C ARG A 273 -7.99 -4.05 1.97
N GLU A 274 -7.01 -4.11 2.88
CA GLU A 274 -5.71 -3.48 2.66
C GLU A 274 -4.98 -4.09 1.46
N PHE A 275 -4.99 -5.43 1.34
CA PHE A 275 -4.40 -6.14 0.21
C PHE A 275 -5.01 -5.70 -1.12
N ARG A 276 -6.33 -5.54 -1.18
CA ARG A 276 -7.03 -5.08 -2.38
C ARG A 276 -6.68 -3.65 -2.75
N CYS A 277 -6.52 -2.75 -1.77
CA CYS A 277 -6.04 -1.39 -2.01
C CYS A 277 -4.64 -1.41 -2.62
N LEU A 278 -3.70 -2.11 -1.97
CA LEU A 278 -2.34 -2.27 -2.47
C LEU A 278 -2.29 -2.92 -3.86
N TYR A 279 -3.16 -3.89 -4.13
CA TYR A 279 -3.25 -4.54 -5.43
C TYR A 279 -3.77 -3.58 -6.51
N ALA A 280 -4.70 -2.69 -6.18
CA ALA A 280 -5.18 -1.65 -7.10
C ALA A 280 -4.06 -0.69 -7.53
N ASP A 281 -3.23 -0.29 -6.58
CA ASP A 281 -2.11 0.62 -6.80
C ASP A 281 -0.86 -0.07 -7.39
N SER A 282 -0.84 -1.40 -7.37
CA SER A 282 0.30 -2.18 -7.83
C SER A 282 0.48 -2.17 -9.35
N GLN A 283 1.73 -2.29 -9.80
CA GLN A 283 2.10 -2.36 -11.21
C GLN A 283 2.46 -3.79 -11.62
N VAL A 284 2.09 -4.11 -12.85
CA VAL A 284 2.46 -5.37 -13.50
C VAL A 284 3.96 -5.38 -13.78
N ILE A 285 4.63 -6.49 -13.45
CA ILE A 285 6.05 -6.64 -13.74
C ILE A 285 6.20 -7.33 -15.11
N PRO A 286 6.79 -6.66 -16.13
CA PRO A 286 6.81 -7.19 -17.50
C PRO A 286 7.46 -8.57 -17.63
N CYS A 287 8.49 -8.88 -16.84
CA CYS A 287 9.16 -10.17 -16.90
C CYS A 287 8.27 -11.34 -16.46
N PHE A 288 7.25 -11.09 -15.64
CA PHE A 288 6.32 -12.10 -15.12
C PHE A 288 4.94 -12.08 -15.79
N SER A 289 4.79 -11.29 -16.85
CA SER A 289 3.51 -11.10 -17.56
C SER A 289 3.46 -11.94 -18.82
N SER A 290 2.36 -12.67 -19.01
CA SER A 290 2.13 -13.36 -20.28
C SER A 290 1.45 -12.39 -21.27
N PRO A 291 1.98 -12.21 -22.50
CA PRO A 291 1.32 -11.40 -23.53
C PRO A 291 -0.04 -11.97 -23.98
N GLU A 292 -0.32 -13.23 -23.65
CA GLU A 292 -1.55 -13.92 -24.06
C GLU A 292 -2.77 -13.52 -23.20
N GLU A 293 -2.56 -12.96 -22.00
CA GLU A 293 -3.64 -12.53 -21.10
C GLU A 293 -4.16 -11.10 -21.38
N GLU A 294 -3.33 -10.23 -21.95
CA GLU A 294 -3.76 -8.88 -22.40
C GLU A 294 -4.77 -8.95 -23.56
N GLY A 295 -4.81 -10.06 -24.31
CA GLY A 295 -5.71 -10.25 -25.46
C GLY A 295 -7.15 -10.66 -25.12
N LEU A 296 -7.45 -11.01 -23.87
CA LEU A 296 -8.78 -11.51 -23.46
C LEU A 296 -9.61 -10.49 -22.67
N ALA A 297 -9.04 -9.33 -22.34
CA ALA A 297 -9.74 -8.21 -21.70
C ALA A 297 -10.40 -7.27 -22.74
N TYR A 298 -11.20 -7.81 -23.64
CA TYR A 298 -12.22 -7.03 -24.34
C TYR A 298 -13.56 -7.71 -24.13
N TYR A 299 -14.41 -7.06 -23.35
CA TYR A 299 -15.82 -7.40 -23.16
C TYR A 299 -16.45 -7.97 -24.45
N PRO A 300 -17.03 -9.18 -24.45
CA PRO A 300 -18.05 -9.50 -25.42
C PRO A 300 -19.25 -8.63 -25.05
N SER A 301 -19.49 -7.59 -25.84
CA SER A 301 -20.74 -6.82 -25.83
C SER A 301 -21.91 -7.80 -25.73
N LEU A 302 -22.75 -7.65 -24.69
CA LEU A 302 -24.01 -8.38 -24.54
C LEU A 302 -24.79 -8.27 -25.86
N GLN A 303 -24.77 -9.32 -26.67
CA GLN A 303 -25.70 -9.47 -27.78
C GLN A 303 -27.06 -9.74 -27.17
N THR A 304 -27.83 -8.67 -26.98
CA THR A 304 -29.27 -8.76 -26.73
C THR A 304 -29.91 -9.52 -27.87
N VAL A 305 -30.35 -10.74 -27.60
CA VAL A 305 -31.25 -11.50 -28.47
C VAL A 305 -32.56 -10.72 -28.54
N MET A 306 -32.77 -9.95 -29.60
CA MET A 306 -34.06 -9.31 -29.88
C MET A 306 -34.97 -10.28 -30.64
N ALA A 307 -36.07 -10.67 -30.00
CA ALA A 307 -37.23 -11.21 -30.68
C ALA A 307 -38.00 -10.07 -31.38
N PRO A 308 -38.58 -10.29 -32.57
CA PRO A 308 -39.13 -9.23 -33.40
C PRO A 308 -40.59 -8.90 -33.05
N GLY A 309 -40.93 -7.62 -32.98
CA GLY A 309 -42.33 -7.19 -33.01
C GLY A 309 -42.57 -5.73 -32.61
N LEU A 310 -43.10 -4.96 -33.57
CA LEU A 310 -43.82 -3.66 -33.43
C LEU A 310 -43.01 -2.34 -33.51
N ALA A 311 -42.69 -2.01 -34.77
CA ALA A 311 -43.10 -0.80 -35.51
C ALA A 311 -43.07 0.62 -34.88
N VAL A 312 -42.20 1.44 -35.49
CA VAL A 312 -42.40 2.82 -36.00
C VAL A 312 -42.55 3.99 -35.00
N GLY A 313 -41.55 4.88 -35.00
CA GLY A 313 -41.62 6.23 -34.44
C GLY A 313 -40.35 7.05 -34.71
N GLN A 314 -40.48 8.13 -35.48
CA GLN A 314 -39.48 8.98 -36.12
C GLN A 314 -38.44 9.69 -35.22
N ARG A 315 -37.22 9.85 -35.75
CA ARG A 315 -36.11 10.72 -35.30
C ARG A 315 -36.54 12.11 -34.79
N ARG A 316 -35.87 12.61 -33.74
CA ARG A 316 -35.18 13.92 -33.74
C ARG A 316 -34.29 14.11 -32.51
N SER A 317 -33.07 14.57 -32.78
CA SER A 317 -32.10 15.10 -31.82
C SER A 317 -32.64 16.34 -31.11
N SER A 318 -32.33 16.50 -29.84
CA SER A 318 -32.41 17.78 -29.14
C SER A 318 -31.30 17.88 -28.11
N ASP A 319 -30.39 18.83 -28.37
CA ASP A 319 -29.46 19.41 -27.42
C ASP A 319 -30.19 19.98 -26.21
N ASN A 320 -29.69 19.73 -25.00
CA ASN A 320 -30.14 20.45 -23.82
C ASN A 320 -28.94 21.07 -23.09
N SER A 321 -28.85 22.39 -23.26
CA SER A 321 -28.09 23.32 -22.43
C SER A 321 -28.55 23.26 -20.97
N SER A 322 -27.61 23.32 -20.02
CA SER A 322 -27.91 23.48 -18.60
C SER A 322 -27.81 24.96 -18.20
N SER A 323 -28.94 25.49 -17.73
CA SER A 323 -29.11 26.84 -17.25
C SER A 323 -28.50 27.01 -15.86
N GLN A 324 -27.72 28.08 -15.69
CA GLN A 324 -27.29 28.60 -14.40
C GLN A 324 -28.49 29.03 -13.57
N SER A 325 -28.50 28.67 -12.27
CA SER A 325 -29.24 29.44 -11.28
C SER A 325 -28.45 29.49 -9.97
N SER A 326 -28.01 30.70 -9.67
CA SER A 326 -27.42 31.15 -8.43
C SER A 326 -28.54 31.53 -7.46
N ASN A 327 -28.47 31.05 -6.22
CA ASN A 327 -29.10 31.68 -5.07
C ASN A 327 -28.32 31.33 -3.81
N SER A 328 -27.63 32.34 -3.28
CA SER A 328 -26.87 32.33 -2.04
C SER A 328 -27.80 32.64 -0.87
N VAL A 329 -27.71 31.89 0.22
CA VAL A 329 -27.83 32.43 1.59
C VAL A 329 -27.17 31.50 2.62
N SER A 330 -26.26 32.13 3.38
CA SER A 330 -25.69 31.79 4.68
C SER A 330 -26.15 30.51 5.39
N SER A 331 -25.21 29.61 5.69
CA SER A 331 -25.32 28.70 6.84
C SER A 331 -23.94 28.44 7.44
N VAL A 332 -23.86 28.67 8.74
CA VAL A 332 -22.71 28.51 9.62
C VAL A 332 -22.23 27.06 9.58
N LYS A 333 -20.91 26.90 9.36
CA LYS A 333 -20.20 25.63 9.19
C LYS A 333 -20.14 24.88 10.52
N ALA A 334 -20.82 23.73 10.62
CA ALA A 334 -20.50 22.67 11.56
C ALA A 334 -20.12 21.43 10.75
N ALA A 335 -18.94 20.87 11.00
CA ALA A 335 -18.50 19.64 10.34
C ALA A 335 -19.32 18.44 10.86
N PRO A 336 -19.90 17.59 9.99
CA PRO A 336 -20.53 16.35 10.43
C PRO A 336 -19.47 15.40 11.02
N GLY A 337 -19.85 14.77 12.14
CA GLY A 337 -18.97 14.05 13.03
C GLY A 337 -18.14 12.93 12.39
N LEU A 338 -16.88 12.88 12.81
CA LEU A 338 -16.00 11.72 12.71
C LEU A 338 -16.71 10.52 13.38
N ALA A 339 -17.21 9.58 12.58
CA ALA A 339 -17.47 8.25 13.09
C ALA A 339 -16.12 7.67 13.52
N SER A 340 -16.06 7.22 14.77
CA SER A 340 -14.88 6.68 15.42
C SER A 340 -14.15 5.66 14.55
N ASN A 341 -12.86 5.90 14.28
CA ASN A 341 -11.94 4.86 13.84
C ASN A 341 -12.14 3.62 14.71
N ALA A 342 -12.38 2.48 14.08
CA ALA A 342 -12.46 1.19 14.75
C ALA A 342 -11.05 0.78 15.25
N VAL A 343 -10.61 1.43 16.32
CA VAL A 343 -9.47 0.94 17.11
C VAL A 343 -9.99 -0.25 17.90
N TYR A 344 -9.64 -1.46 17.45
CA TYR A 344 -9.90 -2.66 18.22
C TYR A 344 -9.07 -2.62 19.50
N ARG A 345 -9.72 -2.28 20.62
CA ARG A 345 -9.14 -2.47 21.95
C ARG A 345 -9.23 -3.96 22.29
N VAL A 346 -8.07 -4.60 22.40
CA VAL A 346 -7.95 -5.92 23.01
C VAL A 346 -8.14 -5.76 24.51
N THR A 347 -9.32 -6.08 25.03
CA THR A 347 -9.54 -6.21 26.48
C THR A 347 -9.13 -7.61 26.91
N GLN A 348 -8.01 -7.76 27.60
CA GLN A 348 -7.71 -8.98 28.34
C GLN A 348 -8.71 -9.09 29.51
N GLY A 349 -9.55 -10.13 29.48
CA GLY A 349 -10.38 -10.50 30.62
C GLY A 349 -9.48 -11.00 31.75
N SER A 350 -9.45 -10.29 32.87
CA SER A 350 -8.80 -10.77 34.08
C SER A 350 -9.65 -11.85 34.75
N ASP A 351 -9.30 -13.11 34.57
CA ASP A 351 -9.78 -14.19 35.43
C ASP A 351 -9.12 -14.05 36.82
N ARG A 352 -9.77 -13.30 37.72
CA ARG A 352 -9.55 -13.45 39.15
C ARG A 352 -10.34 -14.66 39.63
N LYS A 353 -9.68 -15.81 39.78
CA LYS A 353 -10.12 -16.84 40.73
C LYS A 353 -9.88 -16.32 42.15
N GLU A 354 -10.95 -16.03 42.88
CA GLU A 354 -10.91 -15.96 44.34
C GLU A 354 -10.91 -17.38 44.93
N PRO A 355 -10.19 -17.64 46.03
CA PRO A 355 -10.34 -18.85 46.81
C PRO A 355 -11.45 -18.66 47.85
N GLY A 356 -12.45 -19.54 47.81
CA GLY A 356 -13.47 -19.72 48.85
C GLY A 356 -13.59 -21.19 49.20
#